data_AF-A0A7X8T5K0-F1
#
_entry.id   AF-A0A7X8T5K0-F1
#
_cell.length_a   1.000
_cell.length_b   1.000
_cell.length_c   1.000
_cell.angle_alpha   90.00
_cell.angle_beta   90.00
_cell.angle_gamma   90.00
#
_symmetry.space_group_name_H-M   'P 1'
#
loop_
_entity.id
_entity.type
_entity.pdbx_description
1 polymer ?
#
loop_
_entity_poly.entity_id
_entity_poly.type
_entity_poly.pdbx_seq_one_letter_code
_entity_poly.pdbx_strand_id
1 'polypeptide(L)'
;MLATRWFHVGACLTVVVAASSMTSGCTSPTYGTGTTAMAQLGDDLGQAVSIAPREPKNKGVKYTPRPTLVMPAQASGETLVEPQQSIATAGNPQWVESPEETRARLVKEADDNIDKSTYVSPLAKNGVEGGRPTTEAQTKAYREARALQKGAYIDQRRFISDPPTEYRQVDDPAKLEDLGEPETKKDKQRKKDAAVAGTGKKWWNFLQ
;
A
#
# COMPACT_ATOMS: atom_id res chain seq x y z
N MET A 1 11.69 46.43 -34.94
CA MET A 1 10.30 45.89 -34.94
C MET A 1 10.05 44.83 -33.87
N LEU A 2 11.04 44.03 -33.40
CA LEU A 2 10.80 43.05 -32.32
C LEU A 2 10.54 43.68 -30.94
N ALA A 3 11.28 44.74 -30.58
CA ALA A 3 11.15 45.37 -29.26
C ALA A 3 9.75 45.96 -29.00
N THR A 4 9.14 46.61 -30.00
CA THR A 4 7.77 47.11 -29.90
C THR A 4 6.76 45.97 -29.77
N ARG A 5 6.91 44.87 -30.52
CA ARG A 5 6.01 43.70 -30.39
C ARG A 5 6.09 43.06 -29.00
N TRP A 6 7.28 42.97 -28.42
CA TRP A 6 7.46 42.44 -27.07
C TRP A 6 6.88 43.36 -26.00
N PHE A 7 6.98 44.68 -26.20
CA PHE A 7 6.36 45.66 -25.32
C PHE A 7 4.82 45.57 -25.36
N HIS A 8 4.22 45.44 -26.55
CA HIS A 8 2.77 45.25 -26.68
C HIS A 8 2.30 43.91 -26.09
N VAL A 9 3.07 42.82 -26.28
CA VAL A 9 2.76 41.53 -25.67
C VAL A 9 2.85 41.60 -24.14
N GLY A 10 3.89 42.24 -23.60
CA GLY A 10 4.02 42.48 -22.16
C GLY A 10 2.85 43.31 -21.61
N ALA A 11 2.50 44.41 -22.28
CA ALA A 11 1.37 45.24 -21.90
C ALA A 11 0.04 44.47 -21.93
N CYS A 12 -0.24 43.71 -22.99
CA CYS A 12 -1.43 42.85 -23.06
C CYS A 12 -1.46 41.80 -21.96
N LEU A 13 -0.32 41.17 -21.64
CA LEU A 13 -0.25 40.13 -20.61
C LEU A 13 -0.51 40.70 -19.20
N THR A 14 0.01 41.90 -18.90
CA THR A 14 -0.29 42.57 -17.62
C THR A 14 -1.77 42.93 -17.47
N VAL A 15 -2.43 43.37 -18.53
CA VAL A 15 -3.87 43.68 -18.53
C VAL A 15 -4.71 42.43 -18.33
N VAL A 16 -4.34 41.32 -18.98
CA VAL A 16 -5.04 40.02 -18.83
C VAL A 16 -4.92 39.48 -17.41
N VAL A 17 -3.72 39.54 -16.83
CA VAL A 17 -3.49 39.11 -15.45
C VAL A 17 -4.29 39.98 -14.47
N ALA A 18 -4.24 41.31 -14.61
CA ALA A 18 -4.99 42.23 -13.76
C ALA A 18 -6.51 42.01 -13.85
N ALA A 19 -7.05 41.81 -15.07
CA ALA A 19 -8.47 41.55 -15.27
C ALA A 19 -8.91 40.21 -14.65
N SER A 20 -8.09 39.16 -14.77
CA SER A 20 -8.39 37.84 -14.18
C SER A 20 -8.37 37.84 -12.64
N SER A 21 -7.54 38.67 -12.01
CA SER A 21 -7.50 38.82 -10.56
C SER A 21 -8.73 39.54 -10.01
N MET A 22 -9.27 40.54 -10.74
CA MET A 22 -10.45 41.28 -10.31
C MET A 22 -11.74 40.45 -10.40
N THR A 23 -11.86 39.55 -11.37
CA THR A 23 -13.06 38.71 -11.54
C THR A 23 -13.10 37.49 -10.60
N SER A 24 -11.97 37.10 -10.01
CA SER A 24 -11.88 35.96 -9.08
C SER A 24 -12.32 36.28 -7.64
N GLY A 25 -12.74 37.53 -7.36
CA GLY A 25 -13.07 38.02 -6.02
C GLY A 25 -14.54 37.94 -5.59
N CYS A 26 -15.44 37.40 -6.44
CA CYS A 26 -16.86 37.33 -6.09
C CYS A 26 -17.13 36.21 -5.06
N THR A 27 -17.35 36.65 -3.80
CA THR A 27 -17.94 35.91 -2.66
C THR A 27 -17.12 34.75 -2.10
N SER A 28 -16.10 35.04 -1.28
CA SER A 28 -15.50 34.05 -0.37
C SER A 28 -16.11 34.15 1.03
N PRO A 29 -16.36 33.02 1.73
CA PRO A 29 -16.93 33.03 3.07
C PRO A 29 -15.98 33.68 4.07
N THR A 30 -16.52 34.57 4.90
CA THR A 30 -15.80 35.10 6.07
C THR A 30 -15.97 34.08 7.19
N TYR A 31 -15.01 33.18 7.37
CA TYR A 31 -15.04 32.10 8.37
C TYR A 31 -14.95 32.62 9.81
N GLY A 32 -15.95 33.40 10.24
CA GLY A 32 -16.05 33.98 11.59
C GLY A 32 -15.12 35.16 11.87
N THR A 33 -14.21 35.52 10.95
CA THR A 33 -13.25 36.62 11.12
C THR A 33 -13.74 37.98 10.59
N GLY A 34 -14.90 38.01 9.93
CA GLY A 34 -15.45 39.23 9.32
C GLY A 34 -14.70 39.73 8.08
N THR A 35 -13.59 39.07 7.68
CA THR A 35 -12.78 39.41 6.51
C THR A 35 -12.82 38.28 5.48
N THR A 36 -12.80 38.63 4.20
CA THR A 36 -12.76 37.65 3.10
C THR A 36 -11.33 37.11 2.94
N ALA A 37 -11.21 35.89 2.39
CA ALA A 37 -9.90 35.24 2.24
C ALA A 37 -8.90 36.07 1.42
N MET A 38 -9.38 36.77 0.38
CA MET A 38 -8.55 37.64 -0.44
C MET A 38 -8.19 38.96 0.26
N ALA A 39 -9.06 39.51 1.10
CA ALA A 39 -8.74 40.67 1.91
C ALA A 39 -7.67 40.33 2.96
N GLN A 40 -7.77 39.15 3.58
CA GLN A 40 -6.76 38.65 4.51
C GLN A 40 -5.42 38.43 3.81
N LEU A 41 -5.42 37.78 2.63
CA LEU A 41 -4.20 37.56 1.86
C LEU A 41 -3.53 38.86 1.39
N GLY A 42 -4.32 39.85 0.95
CA GLY A 42 -3.81 41.15 0.53
C GLY A 42 -3.20 41.93 1.70
N ASP A 43 -3.85 41.89 2.87
CA ASP A 43 -3.33 42.51 4.08
C ASP A 43 -2.05 41.79 4.53
N ASP A 44 -2.02 40.46 4.51
CA ASP A 44 -0.84 39.65 4.89
C ASP A 44 0.35 39.88 3.93
N LEU A 45 0.13 39.99 2.62
CA LEU A 45 1.18 40.32 1.64
C LEU A 45 1.66 41.77 1.78
N GLY A 46 0.76 42.73 1.96
CA GLY A 46 1.11 44.13 2.20
C GLY A 46 1.92 44.30 3.48
N GLN A 47 1.59 43.52 4.50
CA GLN A 47 2.27 43.50 5.78
C GLN A 47 3.57 42.67 5.77
N ALA A 48 3.76 41.75 4.81
CA ALA A 48 5.01 41.02 4.59
C ALA A 48 6.06 41.88 3.88
N VAL A 49 5.64 42.85 3.06
CA VAL A 49 6.52 43.77 2.33
C VAL A 49 6.77 45.08 3.10
N SER A 50 5.97 45.36 4.13
CA SER A 50 6.16 46.52 5.02
C SER A 50 7.39 46.36 5.93
N ILE A 51 8.41 47.20 5.72
CA ILE A 51 9.60 47.36 6.60
C ILE A 51 9.34 48.36 7.76
N ALA A 52 8.19 49.03 7.78
CA ALA A 52 7.85 49.96 8.84
C ALA A 52 7.62 49.21 10.17
N PRO A 53 8.07 49.74 11.32
CA PRO A 53 7.80 49.13 12.63
C PRO A 53 6.28 49.06 12.85
N ARG A 54 5.75 47.83 12.91
CA ARG A 54 4.33 47.59 13.19
C ARG A 54 3.98 48.14 14.56
N GLU A 55 2.98 49.03 14.63
CA GLU A 55 2.38 49.36 15.91
C GLU A 55 1.72 48.10 16.50
N PRO A 56 1.90 47.82 17.80
CA PRO A 56 1.28 46.68 18.42
C PRO A 56 -0.25 46.82 18.32
N LYS A 57 -0.94 45.82 17.78
CA LYS A 57 -2.42 45.77 17.68
C LYS A 57 -3.14 46.00 19.03
N ASN A 58 -2.40 45.91 20.14
CA ASN A 58 -2.87 46.08 21.51
C ASN A 58 -2.63 47.49 22.08
N LYS A 59 -2.23 48.48 21.25
CA LYS A 59 -2.00 49.86 21.71
C LYS A 59 -3.33 50.50 22.16
N GLY A 60 -3.60 50.46 23.46
CA GLY A 60 -4.82 51.04 24.07
C GLY A 60 -5.84 50.03 24.59
N VAL A 61 -5.59 48.72 24.51
CA VAL A 61 -6.49 47.71 25.10
C VAL A 61 -6.31 47.74 26.62
N LYS A 62 -7.27 48.33 27.34
CA LYS A 62 -7.37 48.24 28.80
C LYS A 62 -7.85 46.84 29.17
N TYR A 63 -6.93 45.97 29.57
CA TYR A 63 -7.28 44.71 30.21
C TYR A 63 -7.83 45.01 31.60
N THR A 64 -9.11 44.73 31.81
CA THR A 64 -9.63 44.61 33.17
C THR A 64 -8.96 43.40 33.83
N PRO A 65 -8.46 43.52 35.06
CA PRO A 65 -7.88 42.38 35.75
C PRO A 65 -8.97 41.31 35.86
N ARG A 66 -8.64 40.09 35.41
CA ARG A 66 -9.53 38.95 35.57
C ARG A 66 -9.78 38.73 37.07
N PRO A 67 -11.01 38.41 37.50
CA PRO A 67 -11.26 38.07 38.89
C PRO A 67 -10.32 36.92 39.30
N THR A 68 -9.84 36.97 40.55
CA THR A 68 -8.91 35.99 41.09
C THR A 68 -9.51 34.59 40.97
N LEU A 69 -8.73 33.65 40.44
CA LEU A 69 -9.15 32.25 40.35
C LEU A 69 -9.47 31.77 41.77
N VAL A 70 -10.69 31.28 42.00
CA VAL A 70 -11.06 30.69 43.29
C VAL A 70 -10.30 29.39 43.43
N MET A 71 -9.17 29.46 44.13
CA MET A 71 -8.39 28.27 44.47
C MET A 71 -9.09 27.55 45.62
N PRO A 72 -9.19 26.22 45.58
CA PRO A 72 -9.73 25.46 46.69
C PRO A 72 -8.80 25.61 47.91
N ALA A 73 -9.36 25.52 49.12
CA ALA A 73 -8.60 25.70 50.36
C ALA A 73 -7.36 24.77 50.38
N GLN A 74 -6.21 25.26 50.83
CA GLN A 74 -4.91 24.58 50.73
C GLN A 74 -4.89 23.14 51.30
N ALA A 75 -5.88 22.75 52.09
CA ALA A 75 -6.06 21.38 52.58
C ALA A 75 -6.56 20.36 51.53
N SER A 76 -6.90 20.81 50.31
CA SER A 76 -7.33 19.96 49.18
C SER A 76 -6.35 19.99 48.01
N GLY A 77 -5.25 20.73 48.14
CA GLY A 77 -4.12 20.61 47.26
C GLY A 77 -3.30 19.39 47.65
N GLU A 78 -3.00 18.55 46.67
CA GLU A 78 -1.79 17.71 46.63
C GLU A 78 -1.86 16.34 47.33
N THR A 79 -2.55 15.42 46.67
CA THR A 79 -1.83 14.24 46.14
C THR A 79 -2.18 14.12 44.66
N LEU A 80 -1.52 14.91 43.82
CA LEU A 80 -1.54 14.66 42.39
C LEU A 80 -0.91 13.27 42.21
N VAL A 81 -1.65 12.35 41.62
CA VAL A 81 -1.09 11.07 41.19
C VAL A 81 0.09 11.40 40.27
N GLU A 82 1.23 10.75 40.50
CA GLU A 82 2.43 11.03 39.72
C GLU A 82 2.12 10.95 38.22
N PRO A 83 2.69 11.87 37.42
CA PRO A 83 2.47 11.88 35.98
C PRO A 83 2.83 10.51 35.40
N GLN A 84 1.96 10.01 34.52
CA GLN A 84 2.12 8.72 33.90
C GLN A 84 3.45 8.69 33.14
N GLN A 85 4.34 7.77 33.52
CA GLN A 85 5.67 7.65 32.93
C GLN A 85 5.56 7.34 31.44
N SER A 86 6.34 8.03 30.62
CA SER A 86 6.31 7.83 29.17
C SER A 86 6.86 6.45 28.82
N ILE A 87 6.05 5.68 28.08
CA ILE A 87 6.44 4.35 27.56
C ILE A 87 7.60 4.49 26.55
N ALA A 88 7.77 5.68 25.96
CA ALA A 88 8.84 6.04 25.02
C ALA A 88 10.13 6.50 25.72
N THR A 89 10.69 5.65 26.58
CA THR A 89 11.99 5.90 27.24
C THR A 89 13.03 4.93 26.67
N ALA A 90 14.26 5.40 26.41
CA ALA A 90 15.35 4.60 25.83
C ALA A 90 15.73 3.33 26.61
N GLY A 91 15.34 3.22 27.88
CA GLY A 91 15.53 2.03 28.72
C GLY A 91 14.34 1.07 28.76
N ASN A 92 13.29 1.28 27.95
CA ASN A 92 12.12 0.40 27.95
C ASN A 92 12.39 -0.86 27.10
N PRO A 93 12.46 -2.06 27.70
CA PRO A 93 12.70 -3.31 26.96
C PRO A 93 11.54 -3.70 26.03
N GLN A 94 10.38 -3.05 26.14
CA GLN A 94 9.24 -3.22 25.23
C GLN A 94 9.26 -2.25 24.04
N TRP A 95 10.23 -1.33 23.98
CA TRP A 95 10.38 -0.45 22.82
C TRP A 95 11.04 -1.21 21.68
N VAL A 96 10.45 -1.09 20.48
CA VAL A 96 10.98 -1.76 19.29
C VAL A 96 12.32 -1.13 18.92
N GLU A 97 13.33 -1.96 18.64
CA GLU A 97 14.66 -1.55 18.17
C GLU A 97 14.53 -0.53 17.04
N SER A 98 15.34 0.53 17.06
CA SER A 98 15.38 1.45 15.93
C SER A 98 15.89 0.75 14.67
N PRO A 99 15.52 1.20 13.46
CA PRO A 99 15.95 0.55 12.22
C PRO A 99 17.47 0.38 12.12
N GLU A 100 18.26 1.36 12.57
CA GLU A 100 19.72 1.26 12.57
C GLU A 100 20.26 0.26 13.58
N GLU A 101 19.64 0.15 14.76
CA GLU A 101 20.01 -0.86 15.76
C GLU A 101 19.65 -2.27 15.26
N THR A 102 18.49 -2.45 14.63
CA THR A 102 18.14 -3.74 14.01
C THR A 102 19.16 -4.12 12.95
N ARG A 103 19.62 -3.17 12.13
CA ARG A 103 20.62 -3.40 11.08
C ARG A 103 21.96 -3.79 11.69
N ALA A 104 22.42 -3.04 12.69
CA ALA A 104 23.68 -3.34 13.39
C ALA A 104 23.65 -4.72 14.06
N ARG A 105 22.52 -5.08 14.69
CA ARG A 105 22.31 -6.41 15.26
C ARG A 105 22.37 -7.50 14.20
N LEU A 106 21.69 -7.32 13.06
CA LEU A 106 21.68 -8.30 11.97
C LEU A 106 23.05 -8.47 11.32
N VAL A 107 23.82 -7.39 11.17
CA VAL A 107 25.21 -7.46 10.68
C VAL A 107 26.07 -8.25 11.65
N LYS A 108 26.01 -7.90 12.95
CA LYS A 108 26.76 -8.62 13.98
C LYS A 108 26.38 -10.11 14.04
N GLU A 109 25.09 -10.41 13.96
CA GLU A 109 24.59 -11.79 13.90
C GLU A 109 25.13 -12.53 12.67
N ALA A 110 25.23 -11.88 11.51
CA ALA A 110 25.82 -12.47 10.32
C ALA A 110 27.32 -12.72 10.48
N ASP A 111 28.07 -11.77 11.05
CA ASP A 111 29.50 -11.90 11.32
C ASP A 111 29.79 -13.05 12.31
N ASP A 112 29.02 -13.15 13.39
CA ASP A 112 29.14 -14.21 14.41
C ASP A 112 28.78 -15.61 13.87
N ASN A 113 28.05 -15.69 12.76
CA ASN A 113 27.60 -16.94 12.14
C ASN A 113 28.23 -17.21 10.76
N ILE A 114 29.28 -16.48 10.39
CA ILE A 114 29.92 -16.56 9.06
C ILE A 114 30.39 -17.98 8.70
N ASP A 115 30.91 -18.72 9.68
CA ASP A 115 31.44 -20.07 9.49
C ASP A 115 30.37 -21.18 9.60
N LYS A 116 29.13 -20.84 9.91
CA LYS A 116 28.04 -21.82 10.13
C LYS A 116 27.25 -22.02 8.83
N SER A 117 27.51 -23.13 8.14
CA SER A 117 26.81 -23.48 6.90
C SER A 117 25.28 -23.68 7.06
N THR A 118 24.81 -23.95 8.28
CA THR A 118 23.38 -24.16 8.58
C THR A 118 22.67 -22.87 9.01
N TYR A 119 23.38 -21.76 9.16
CA TYR A 119 22.79 -20.50 9.58
C TYR A 119 21.95 -19.88 8.45
N VAL A 120 20.75 -19.43 8.79
CA VAL A 120 19.84 -18.74 7.87
C VAL A 120 19.38 -17.46 8.54
N SER A 121 19.69 -16.32 7.91
CA SER A 121 19.34 -15.02 8.46
C SER A 121 17.82 -14.87 8.65
N PRO A 122 17.37 -14.16 9.69
CA PRO A 122 15.95 -13.91 9.89
C PRO A 122 15.33 -13.11 8.74
N LEU A 123 16.12 -12.29 8.03
CA LEU A 123 15.69 -11.60 6.82
C LEU A 123 15.30 -12.56 5.70
N ALA A 124 16.00 -13.68 5.55
CA ALA A 124 15.67 -14.70 4.55
C ALA A 124 14.39 -15.49 4.90
N LYS A 125 13.99 -15.51 6.18
CA LYS A 125 12.76 -16.16 6.66
C LYS A 125 11.54 -15.26 6.58
N ASN A 126 11.75 -13.94 6.68
CA ASN A 126 10.68 -12.96 6.58
C ASN A 126 10.25 -12.81 5.12
N GLY A 127 9.16 -13.48 4.75
CA GLY A 127 8.66 -13.59 3.38
C GLY A 127 8.13 -12.31 2.73
N VAL A 128 8.54 -11.12 3.20
CA VAL A 128 7.92 -9.85 2.81
C VAL A 128 8.57 -9.22 1.58
N GLU A 129 9.84 -9.46 1.25
CA GLU A 129 10.48 -8.76 0.10
C GLU A 129 11.33 -9.62 -0.86
N GLY A 130 11.49 -10.91 -0.58
CA GLY A 130 12.24 -11.80 -1.49
C GLY A 130 12.26 -13.27 -1.10
N GLY A 131 11.42 -13.65 -0.13
CA GLY A 131 11.37 -15.02 0.38
C GLY A 131 10.89 -15.96 -0.71
N ARG A 132 11.73 -16.92 -1.10
CA ARG A 132 11.27 -18.05 -1.89
C ARG A 132 10.02 -18.61 -1.21
N PRO A 133 8.84 -18.63 -1.86
CA PRO A 133 7.66 -19.24 -1.27
C PRO A 133 8.02 -20.66 -0.83
N THR A 134 7.48 -21.11 0.30
CA THR A 134 7.71 -22.48 0.76
C THR A 134 7.35 -23.46 -0.36
N THR A 135 7.99 -24.63 -0.41
CA THR A 135 7.72 -25.64 -1.44
C THR A 135 6.23 -26.02 -1.51
N GLU A 136 5.56 -26.02 -0.35
CA GLU A 136 4.11 -26.21 -0.23
C GLU A 136 3.33 -25.06 -0.86
N ALA A 137 3.69 -23.81 -0.57
CA ALA A 137 3.06 -22.63 -1.16
C ALA A 137 3.25 -22.60 -2.69
N GLN A 138 4.43 -22.96 -3.19
CA GLN A 138 4.71 -23.10 -4.62
C GLN A 138 3.84 -24.18 -5.26
N THR A 139 3.75 -25.35 -4.63
CA THR A 139 2.96 -26.47 -5.14
C THR A 139 1.48 -26.13 -5.16
N LYS A 140 0.98 -25.45 -4.12
CA LYS A 140 -0.39 -24.97 -4.05
C LYS A 140 -0.68 -23.95 -5.14
N ALA A 141 0.16 -22.91 -5.27
CA ALA A 141 0.03 -21.90 -6.32
C ALA A 141 0.10 -22.51 -7.74
N TYR A 142 0.96 -23.52 -7.95
CA TYR A 142 1.03 -24.24 -9.22
C TYR A 142 -0.25 -25.04 -9.51
N ARG A 143 -0.79 -25.75 -8.52
CA ARG A 143 -2.05 -26.50 -8.66
C ARG A 143 -3.22 -25.56 -8.95
N GLU A 144 -3.29 -24.45 -8.25
CA GLU A 144 -4.29 -23.40 -8.47
C GLU A 144 -4.15 -22.79 -9.87
N ALA A 145 -2.95 -22.40 -10.29
CA ALA A 145 -2.68 -21.89 -11.63
C ALA A 145 -3.06 -22.90 -12.73
N ARG A 146 -2.78 -24.19 -12.52
CA ARG A 146 -3.14 -25.25 -13.47
C ARG A 146 -4.66 -25.51 -13.50
N ALA A 147 -5.35 -25.44 -12.36
CA ALA A 147 -6.81 -25.52 -12.32
C ALA A 147 -7.47 -24.33 -13.06
N LEU A 148 -6.90 -23.14 -12.90
CA LEU A 148 -7.33 -21.94 -13.63
C LEU A 148 -7.09 -22.05 -15.14
N GLN A 149 -5.92 -22.56 -15.56
CA GLN A 149 -5.61 -22.80 -16.98
C GLN A 149 -6.53 -23.84 -17.62
N LYS A 150 -6.92 -24.87 -16.86
CA LYS A 150 -7.88 -25.89 -17.31
C LYS A 150 -9.30 -25.34 -17.53
N GLY A 151 -9.57 -24.08 -17.18
CA GLY A 151 -10.89 -23.47 -17.39
C GLY A 151 -11.95 -23.97 -16.42
N ALA A 152 -11.55 -24.65 -15.33
CA ALA A 152 -12.46 -25.26 -14.35
C ALA A 152 -13.12 -24.24 -13.40
N TYR A 153 -13.25 -22.98 -13.83
CA TYR A 153 -13.97 -21.94 -13.10
C TYR A 153 -15.45 -21.96 -13.52
N ILE A 154 -16.18 -22.95 -13.01
CA ILE A 154 -17.62 -23.12 -13.26
C ILE A 154 -18.44 -22.14 -12.41
N ASP A 155 -17.96 -21.83 -11.21
CA ASP A 155 -18.74 -21.11 -10.19
C ASP A 155 -18.61 -19.58 -10.26
N GLN A 156 -17.57 -19.06 -10.92
CA GLN A 156 -17.27 -17.62 -10.90
C GLN A 156 -16.84 -17.08 -12.26
N ARG A 157 -17.29 -15.86 -12.55
CA ARG A 157 -16.90 -15.10 -13.74
C ARG A 157 -15.61 -14.33 -13.46
N ARG A 158 -14.52 -14.69 -14.15
CA ARG A 158 -13.20 -14.07 -13.93
C ARG A 158 -12.92 -12.90 -14.88
N PHE A 159 -13.35 -12.98 -16.13
CA PHE A 159 -13.19 -11.90 -17.11
C PHE A 159 -14.53 -11.35 -17.61
N ILE A 160 -14.52 -10.09 -18.05
CA ILE A 160 -15.68 -9.45 -18.69
C ILE A 160 -16.00 -10.02 -20.08
N SER A 161 -15.09 -10.81 -20.65
CA SER A 161 -15.33 -11.57 -21.89
C SER A 161 -15.88 -12.98 -21.65
N ASP A 162 -15.89 -13.47 -20.40
CA ASP A 162 -16.40 -14.81 -20.11
C ASP A 162 -17.94 -14.83 -20.16
N PRO A 163 -18.55 -15.89 -20.74
CA PRO A 163 -20.00 -16.08 -20.70
C PRO A 163 -20.51 -16.23 -19.25
N PRO A 164 -21.79 -15.90 -18.98
CA PRO A 164 -22.42 -16.13 -17.68
C PRO A 164 -22.30 -17.61 -17.25
N THR A 165 -22.25 -17.84 -15.94
CA THR A 165 -22.08 -19.17 -15.33
C THR A 165 -23.16 -20.16 -15.76
N GLU A 166 -24.39 -19.68 -15.96
CA GLU A 166 -25.54 -20.47 -16.45
C GLU A 166 -25.25 -21.17 -17.79
N TYR A 167 -24.50 -20.55 -18.70
CA TYR A 167 -24.16 -21.14 -20.00
C TYR A 167 -22.92 -22.03 -19.96
N ARG A 168 -22.25 -22.14 -18.82
CA ARG A 168 -21.03 -22.95 -18.62
C ARG A 168 -21.31 -24.22 -17.81
N GLN A 169 -22.47 -24.32 -17.17
CA GLN A 169 -22.85 -25.53 -16.46
C GLN A 169 -22.99 -26.68 -17.45
N VAL A 170 -22.32 -27.79 -17.15
CA VAL A 170 -22.43 -29.03 -17.92
C VAL A 170 -23.26 -30.00 -17.12
N ASP A 171 -24.20 -30.68 -17.78
CA ASP A 171 -25.16 -31.59 -17.14
C ASP A 171 -24.50 -32.70 -16.29
N ASP A 172 -23.25 -33.06 -16.63
CA ASP A 172 -22.45 -34.02 -15.87
C ASP A 172 -20.96 -33.59 -15.88
N PRO A 173 -20.40 -33.13 -14.74
CA PRO A 173 -19.00 -32.69 -14.66
C PRO A 173 -18.01 -33.84 -14.81
N ALA A 174 -18.43 -35.11 -14.64
CA ALA A 174 -17.56 -36.27 -14.85
C ALA A 174 -17.15 -36.43 -16.32
N LYS A 175 -17.96 -35.94 -17.26
CA LYS A 175 -17.68 -35.99 -18.71
C LYS A 175 -16.58 -35.03 -19.15
N LEU A 176 -16.30 -33.97 -18.38
CA LEU A 176 -15.20 -33.03 -18.69
C LEU A 176 -13.83 -33.61 -18.36
N GLU A 177 -13.77 -34.52 -17.40
CA GLU A 177 -12.52 -35.15 -16.96
C GLU A 177 -12.24 -36.48 -17.69
N ASP A 178 -13.16 -36.95 -18.55
CA ASP A 178 -12.95 -38.11 -19.41
C ASP A 178 -12.06 -37.75 -20.60
N LEU A 179 -10.74 -37.75 -20.34
CA LEU A 179 -9.70 -37.53 -21.35
C LEU A 179 -9.46 -38.76 -22.26
N GLY A 180 -10.24 -39.84 -22.07
CA GLY A 180 -10.05 -41.12 -22.74
C GLY A 180 -8.70 -41.78 -22.41
N GLU A 181 -8.38 -42.86 -23.13
CA GLU A 181 -7.09 -43.51 -22.98
C GLU A 181 -5.98 -42.73 -23.69
N PRO A 182 -4.90 -42.34 -22.98
CA PRO A 182 -3.80 -41.61 -23.59
C PRO A 182 -3.12 -42.44 -24.68
N GLU A 183 -2.72 -41.80 -25.78
CA GLU A 183 -2.09 -42.44 -26.94
C GLU A 183 -0.87 -43.28 -26.55
N THR A 184 -0.13 -42.90 -25.51
CA THR A 184 1.01 -43.69 -25.00
C THR A 184 0.60 -45.04 -24.40
N LYS A 185 -0.61 -45.16 -23.81
CA LYS A 185 -1.16 -46.43 -23.36
C LYS A 185 -1.59 -47.28 -24.55
N LYS A 186 -2.27 -46.68 -25.54
CA LYS A 186 -2.63 -47.35 -26.80
C LYS A 186 -1.41 -47.85 -27.57
N ASP A 187 -0.35 -47.04 -27.66
CA ASP A 187 0.93 -47.42 -28.28
C ASP A 187 1.57 -48.60 -27.56
N LYS A 188 1.58 -48.59 -26.22
CA LYS A 188 2.10 -49.70 -25.41
C LYS A 188 1.28 -50.97 -25.60
N GLN A 189 -0.04 -50.87 -25.66
CA GLN A 189 -0.93 -51.99 -25.96
C GLN A 189 -0.66 -52.52 -27.36
N ARG A 190 -0.65 -51.67 -28.41
CA ARG A 190 -0.32 -52.06 -29.78
C ARG A 190 1.03 -52.77 -29.89
N LYS A 191 2.07 -52.30 -29.18
CA LYS A 191 3.38 -52.97 -29.14
C LYS A 191 3.33 -54.33 -28.47
N LYS A 192 2.58 -54.47 -27.36
CA LYS A 192 2.37 -55.75 -26.68
C LYS A 192 1.62 -56.73 -27.57
N ASP A 193 0.56 -56.26 -28.22
CA ASP A 193 -0.28 -57.07 -29.11
C ASP A 193 0.50 -57.52 -30.35
N ALA A 194 1.32 -56.65 -30.93
CA ALA A 194 2.20 -56.98 -32.05
C ALA A 194 3.28 -58.03 -31.67
N ALA A 195 3.84 -57.96 -30.46
CA ALA A 195 4.79 -58.97 -29.97
C ALA A 195 4.13 -60.35 -29.76
N VAL A 196 2.82 -60.37 -29.49
CA VAL A 196 2.02 -61.59 -29.32
C VAL A 196 1.53 -62.16 -30.66
N ALA A 197 1.21 -61.29 -31.64
CA ALA A 197 0.55 -61.66 -32.91
C ALA A 197 1.38 -62.51 -33.89
N GLY A 198 2.64 -62.82 -33.59
CA GLY A 198 3.50 -63.69 -34.43
C GLY A 198 4.14 -64.86 -33.69
N THR A 199 3.93 -65.00 -32.38
CA THR A 199 4.69 -65.93 -31.53
C THR A 199 3.89 -67.14 -31.06
N GLY A 200 2.60 -67.24 -31.41
CA GLY A 200 1.71 -68.35 -31.04
C GLY A 200 1.43 -68.48 -29.53
N LYS A 201 2.01 -67.60 -28.70
CA LYS A 201 1.87 -67.60 -27.24
C LYS A 201 0.83 -66.56 -26.83
N LYS A 202 -0.32 -67.03 -26.30
CA LYS A 202 -1.32 -66.14 -25.69
C LYS A 202 -0.77 -65.59 -24.36
N TRP A 203 -1.15 -64.38 -24.00
CA TRP A 203 -0.67 -63.67 -22.80
C TRP A 203 -0.96 -64.39 -21.46
N TRP A 204 -1.88 -65.37 -21.45
CA TRP A 204 -2.15 -66.24 -20.29
C TRP A 204 -1.18 -67.43 -20.15
N ASN A 205 -0.35 -67.74 -21.15
CA ASN A 205 0.58 -68.89 -21.10
C ASN A 205 1.81 -68.66 -20.19
N PHE A 206 1.92 -67.51 -19.53
CA PHE A 206 2.99 -67.19 -18.57
C PHE A 206 2.60 -67.43 -17.11
N LEU A 207 1.37 -67.89 -16.84
CA LEU A 207 0.81 -68.11 -15.49
C LEU A 207 0.67 -69.62 -15.13
N GLN A 208 1.38 -70.50 -15.85
CA GLN A 208 1.47 -71.93 -15.55
C GLN A 208 2.92 -72.32 -15.25
#